data_AF-A0A1H9FPG5-F1
#
_entry.id   AF-A0A1H9FPG5-F1
#
_cell.length_a   1.000
_cell.length_b   1.000
_cell.length_c   1.000
_cell.angle_alpha   90.00
_cell.angle_beta   90.00
_cell.angle_gamma   90.00
#
_symmetry.space_group_name_H-M   'P 1'
#
loop_
_entity.id
_entity.type
_entity.pdbx_description
1 polymer ?
#
loop_
_entity_poly.entity_id
_entity_poly.type
_entity_poly.pdbx_seq_one_letter_code
_entity_poly.pdbx_strand_id
1 'polypeptide(L)'
;MRNFTRALFSLFIILIIFTSCSFKNKHSEPIYDNWKIKFSDNQSFAAPSFNDNSWDTINTGKIISVQNNNHYFWLRKSVNVPGSLKDTNIWLGFQKTNCAIQVYADGVYVGSR
;
A
#
# COMPACT_ATOMS: atom_id res chain seq x y z
N MET A 1 -45.24 29.27 24.68
CA MET A 1 -43.79 29.16 24.93
C MET A 1 -43.30 27.71 25.14
N ARG A 2 -43.92 26.88 26.00
CA ARG A 2 -43.47 25.49 26.29
C ARG A 2 -43.28 24.57 25.07
N ASN A 3 -44.11 24.68 24.04
CA ASN A 3 -44.01 23.85 22.83
C ASN A 3 -42.85 24.28 21.91
N PHE A 4 -42.51 25.58 21.91
CA PHE A 4 -41.39 26.12 21.13
C PHE A 4 -40.04 25.67 21.72
N THR A 5 -39.93 25.66 23.05
CA THR A 5 -38.74 25.14 23.75
C THR A 5 -38.51 23.65 23.48
N ARG A 6 -39.58 22.84 23.41
CA ARG A 6 -39.51 21.41 23.07
C ARG A 6 -39.08 21.19 21.61
N ALA A 7 -39.54 22.03 20.68
CA ALA A 7 -39.15 21.97 19.28
C ALA A 7 -37.66 22.31 19.10
N LEU A 8 -37.16 23.37 19.76
CA LEU A 8 -35.73 23.73 19.75
C LEU A 8 -34.85 22.63 20.36
N PHE A 9 -35.30 22.02 21.47
CA PHE A 9 -34.57 20.93 22.10
C PHE A 9 -34.50 19.68 21.20
N SER A 10 -35.61 19.38 20.49
CA SER A 10 -35.65 18.27 19.53
C SER A 10 -34.74 18.52 18.32
N LEU A 11 -34.72 19.75 17.80
CA LEU A 11 -33.84 20.15 16.69
C LEU A 11 -32.36 20.07 17.09
N PHE A 12 -32.03 20.46 18.33
CA PHE A 12 -30.67 20.38 18.87
C PHE A 12 -30.19 18.92 19.00
N ILE A 13 -31.04 18.02 19.48
CA ILE A 13 -30.74 16.58 19.54
C ILE A 13 -30.51 16.00 18.14
N ILE A 14 -31.34 16.38 17.17
CA ILE A 14 -31.19 15.94 15.76
C ILE A 14 -29.83 16.41 15.20
N LEU A 15 -29.45 17.67 15.42
CA LEU A 15 -28.16 18.21 14.97
C LEU A 15 -26.94 17.48 15.59
N ILE A 16 -27.02 17.06 16.85
CA ILE A 16 -25.94 16.29 17.51
C ILE A 16 -25.81 14.88 16.92
N ILE A 17 -26.91 14.25 16.54
CA ILE A 17 -26.90 12.90 15.96
C ILE A 17 -26.27 12.93 14.55
N PHE A 18 -26.49 14.00 13.77
CA PHE A 18 -25.95 14.12 12.42
C PHE A 18 -24.46 14.51 12.33
N THR A 19 -23.84 14.98 13.41
CA THR A 19 -22.40 15.36 13.41
C THR A 19 -21.45 14.22 13.78
N SER A 20 -21.96 13.01 14.06
CA SER A 20 -21.15 11.89 14.56
C SER A 20 -20.47 11.02 13.48
N CYS A 21 -20.54 11.40 12.20
CA CYS A 21 -19.81 10.70 11.14
C CYS A 21 -18.31 11.06 11.20
N SER A 22 -17.51 10.23 11.88
CA SER A 22 -16.05 10.28 11.79
C SER A 22 -15.60 9.66 10.46
N PHE A 23 -15.20 10.48 9.50
CA PHE A 23 -14.51 10.00 8.30
C PHE A 23 -13.13 9.46 8.70
N LYS A 24 -12.96 8.14 8.58
CA LYS A 24 -11.65 7.51 8.76
C LYS A 24 -10.80 7.83 7.53
N ASN A 25 -9.91 8.80 7.65
CA ASN A 25 -9.01 9.20 6.56
C ASN A 25 -8.12 8.01 6.16
N LYS A 26 -8.21 7.60 4.89
CA LYS A 26 -7.24 6.66 4.32
C LYS A 26 -5.95 7.43 4.10
N HIS A 27 -4.88 6.97 4.73
CA HIS A 27 -3.55 7.51 4.53
C HIS A 27 -2.80 6.61 3.53
N SER A 28 -2.19 7.21 2.52
CA SER A 28 -1.44 6.51 1.49
C SER A 28 -0.16 7.28 1.22
N GLU A 29 0.97 6.57 1.27
CA GLU A 29 2.29 7.14 1.02
C GLU A 29 2.90 6.49 -0.23
N PRO A 30 3.41 7.27 -1.19
CA PRO A 30 4.09 6.72 -2.34
C PRO A 30 5.44 6.11 -1.92
N ILE A 31 5.75 4.92 -2.44
CA ILE A 31 7.00 4.22 -2.13
C ILE A 31 7.88 4.02 -3.36
N TYR A 32 7.97 4.99 -4.27
CA TYR A 32 8.61 4.80 -5.58
C TYR A 32 10.14 4.65 -5.56
N ASP A 33 10.83 5.26 -4.60
CA ASP A 33 12.29 5.29 -4.58
C ASP A 33 12.92 4.03 -3.97
N ASN A 34 14.19 3.81 -4.25
CA ASN A 34 15.03 2.79 -3.59
C ASN A 34 14.51 1.34 -3.71
N TRP A 35 13.87 1.02 -4.83
CA TRP A 35 13.59 -0.38 -5.16
C TRP A 35 14.83 -1.04 -5.74
N LYS A 36 15.06 -2.29 -5.38
CA LYS A 36 16.08 -3.15 -5.99
C LYS A 36 15.48 -3.90 -7.18
N ILE A 37 16.21 -4.00 -8.28
CA ILE A 37 15.79 -4.76 -9.46
C ILE A 37 16.83 -5.82 -9.86
N LYS A 38 16.33 -7.00 -10.27
CA LYS A 38 17.14 -8.05 -10.88
C LYS A 38 16.41 -8.70 -12.04
N PHE A 39 17.06 -8.74 -13.20
CA PHE A 39 16.59 -9.49 -14.37
C PHE A 39 17.06 -10.94 -14.28
N SER A 40 16.26 -11.76 -13.62
CA SER A 40 16.44 -13.20 -13.41
C SER A 40 15.14 -13.74 -12.80
N ASP A 41 14.93 -15.04 -12.82
CA ASP A 41 13.79 -15.67 -12.15
C ASP A 41 14.26 -16.69 -11.12
N ASN A 42 14.15 -16.35 -9.84
CA ASN A 42 14.54 -17.23 -8.76
C ASN A 42 13.67 -16.98 -7.53
N GLN A 43 12.90 -17.99 -7.13
CA GLN A 43 11.96 -17.92 -6.01
C GLN A 43 12.64 -17.55 -4.67
N SER A 44 13.93 -17.82 -4.50
CA SER A 44 14.67 -17.41 -3.29
C SER A 44 14.74 -15.89 -3.11
N PHE A 45 14.51 -15.12 -4.18
CA PHE A 45 14.40 -13.67 -4.14
C PHE A 45 13.14 -13.18 -3.39
N ALA A 46 12.22 -14.06 -2.99
CA ALA A 46 11.12 -13.67 -2.10
C ALA A 46 11.54 -13.67 -0.62
N ALA A 47 12.62 -14.38 -0.25
CA ALA A 47 12.98 -14.56 1.15
C ALA A 47 13.35 -13.22 1.83
N PRO A 48 12.89 -12.99 3.07
CA PRO A 48 13.22 -11.76 3.81
C PRO A 48 14.71 -11.66 4.14
N SER A 49 15.39 -12.81 4.29
CA SER A 49 16.84 -12.89 4.55
C SER A 49 17.71 -12.80 3.29
N PHE A 50 17.12 -12.70 2.10
CA PHE A 50 17.89 -12.62 0.86
C PHE A 50 18.70 -11.32 0.78
N ASN A 51 20.00 -11.42 0.47
CA ASN A 51 20.88 -10.27 0.31
C ASN A 51 20.80 -9.72 -1.12
N ASP A 52 20.19 -8.55 -1.28
CA ASP A 52 20.03 -7.84 -2.55
C ASP A 52 20.98 -6.64 -2.70
N ASN A 53 22.05 -6.55 -1.90
CA ASN A 53 23.01 -5.44 -1.97
C ASN A 53 23.68 -5.28 -3.34
N SER A 54 23.80 -6.38 -4.10
CA SER A 54 24.36 -6.39 -5.46
C SER A 54 23.35 -6.02 -6.55
N TRP A 55 22.10 -5.74 -6.20
CA TRP A 55 21.06 -5.39 -7.17
C TRP A 55 21.07 -3.90 -7.47
N ASP A 56 20.74 -3.59 -8.71
CA ASP A 56 20.58 -2.22 -9.16
C ASP A 56 19.44 -1.54 -8.42
N THR A 57 19.58 -0.25 -8.16
CA THR A 57 18.57 0.55 -7.46
C THR A 57 17.84 1.44 -8.46
N ILE A 58 16.51 1.42 -8.43
CA ILE A 58 15.65 2.15 -9.35
C ILE A 58 14.52 2.91 -8.64
N ASN A 59 13.91 3.84 -9.38
CA ASN A 59 12.65 4.47 -9.04
C ASN A 59 11.52 3.84 -9.86
N THR A 60 10.51 3.27 -9.19
CA THR A 60 9.37 2.57 -9.82
C THR A 60 8.24 3.49 -10.27
N GLY A 61 8.37 4.80 -10.05
CA GLY A 61 7.49 5.83 -10.62
C GLY A 61 7.79 6.14 -12.09
N LYS A 62 8.80 5.49 -12.69
CA LYS A 62 9.18 5.61 -14.10
C LYS A 62 8.97 4.28 -14.83
N ILE A 63 8.96 4.34 -16.16
CA ILE A 63 8.91 3.14 -17.00
C ILE A 63 10.18 2.31 -16.77
N ILE A 64 10.01 1.05 -16.40
CA ILE A 64 11.08 0.07 -16.33
C ILE A 64 11.28 -0.51 -17.73
N SER A 65 12.43 -0.20 -18.36
CA SER A 65 12.78 -0.76 -19.65
C SER A 65 13.29 -2.19 -19.47
N VAL A 66 12.60 -3.15 -20.07
CA VAL A 66 13.00 -4.55 -20.09
C VAL A 66 13.71 -4.80 -21.42
N GLN A 67 15.03 -4.94 -21.37
CA GLN A 67 15.86 -5.15 -22.56
C GLN A 67 16.23 -6.64 -22.72
N ASN A 68 16.74 -7.00 -23.91
CA ASN A 68 17.44 -8.26 -24.17
C ASN A 68 16.66 -9.56 -23.88
N ASN A 69 15.35 -9.59 -24.15
CA ASN A 69 14.49 -10.75 -23.88
C ASN A 69 14.46 -11.20 -22.42
N ASN A 70 14.69 -10.29 -21.46
CA ASN A 70 14.53 -10.60 -20.04
C ASN A 70 13.04 -10.70 -19.69
N HIS A 71 12.43 -11.86 -19.90
CA HIS A 71 10.99 -12.07 -19.69
C HIS A 71 10.55 -11.96 -18.23
N TYR A 72 11.49 -12.11 -17.29
CA TYR A 72 11.24 -12.09 -15.86
C TYR A 72 12.21 -11.14 -15.16
N PHE A 73 11.67 -10.40 -14.20
CA PHE A 73 12.46 -9.58 -13.29
C PHE A 73 11.79 -9.52 -11.93
N TRP A 74 12.61 -9.34 -10.91
CA TRP A 74 12.17 -9.18 -9.54
C TRP A 74 12.40 -7.75 -9.09
N LEU A 75 11.42 -7.23 -8.36
CA LEU A 75 11.50 -5.97 -7.64
C LEU A 75 11.48 -6.26 -6.14
N ARG A 76 12.41 -5.69 -5.39
CA ARG A 76 12.50 -5.85 -3.93
C ARG A 76 12.55 -4.50 -3.24
N LYS A 77 11.84 -4.39 -2.11
CA LYS A 77 11.88 -3.22 -1.24
C LYS A 77 11.62 -3.62 0.19
N SER A 78 12.48 -3.16 1.09
CA SER A 78 12.25 -3.22 2.54
C SER A 78 11.41 -2.01 2.94
N VAL A 79 10.29 -2.26 3.62
CA VAL A 79 9.39 -1.22 4.12
C VAL A 79 9.35 -1.33 5.65
N ASN A 80 9.68 -0.24 6.33
CA ASN A 80 9.49 -0.16 7.78
C ASN A 80 8.04 0.21 8.07
N VAL A 81 7.27 -0.71 8.64
CA VAL A 81 5.89 -0.46 9.07
C VAL A 81 5.91 0.09 10.49
N PRO A 82 5.45 1.33 10.74
CA PRO A 82 5.39 1.88 12.08
C PRO A 82 4.55 1.01 13.02
N GLY A 83 5.02 0.81 14.24
CA GLY A 83 4.29 0.04 15.26
C GLY A 83 2.90 0.61 15.59
N SER A 84 2.65 1.90 15.30
CA SER A 84 1.33 2.53 15.41
C SER A 84 0.28 1.96 14.44
N LEU A 85 0.70 1.25 13.38
CA LEU A 85 -0.18 0.57 12.43
C LEU A 85 -0.40 -0.91 12.77
N LYS A 86 0.09 -1.38 13.92
CA LYS A 86 -0.17 -2.74 14.40
C LYS A 86 -1.68 -2.98 14.48
N ASP A 87 -2.10 -4.18 14.06
CA ASP A 87 -3.50 -4.62 14.04
C ASP A 87 -4.42 -3.80 13.11
N THR A 88 -3.84 -3.06 12.16
CA THR A 88 -4.58 -2.36 11.10
C THR A 88 -4.42 -3.06 9.75
N ASN A 89 -5.35 -2.81 8.82
CA ASN A 89 -5.23 -3.30 7.45
C ASN A 89 -4.26 -2.43 6.65
N ILE A 90 -3.17 -3.02 6.19
CA ILE A 90 -2.17 -2.40 5.33
C ILE A 90 -2.35 -2.94 3.92
N TRP A 91 -2.25 -2.05 2.93
CA TRP A 91 -2.44 -2.39 1.51
C TRP A 91 -1.23 -1.94 0.71
N LEU A 92 -0.75 -2.80 -0.18
CA LEU A 92 0.20 -2.41 -1.22
C LEU A 92 -0.55 -2.10 -2.51
N GLY A 93 -0.54 -0.84 -2.91
CA GLY A 93 -1.17 -0.38 -4.14
C GLY A 93 -0.20 -0.42 -5.32
N PHE A 94 -0.65 -0.95 -6.44
CA PHE A 94 0.08 -0.89 -7.70
C PHE A 94 -0.57 0.13 -8.64
N GLN A 95 0.25 0.89 -9.33
CA GLN A 95 -0.22 1.68 -10.47
C GLN A 95 -0.34 0.80 -11.72
N LYS A 96 -0.34 1.43 -12.90
CA LYS A 96 -0.40 0.72 -14.18
C LYS A 96 0.80 -0.21 -14.33
N THR A 97 0.53 -1.50 -14.42
CA THR A 97 1.49 -2.56 -14.77
C THR A 97 1.07 -3.13 -16.12
N ASN A 98 2.03 -3.28 -17.05
CA ASN A 98 1.80 -3.86 -18.38
C ASN A 98 2.33 -5.30 -18.46
N CYS A 99 2.56 -5.94 -17.32
CA CYS A 99 3.05 -7.31 -17.20
C CYS A 99 2.25 -8.04 -16.12
N ALA A 100 2.30 -9.38 -16.17
CA ALA A 100 1.85 -10.21 -15.08
C ALA A 100 2.78 -10.01 -13.87
N ILE A 101 2.20 -9.95 -12.68
CA ILE A 101 2.95 -9.77 -11.42
C ILE A 101 2.56 -10.85 -10.42
N GLN A 102 3.53 -11.27 -9.62
CA GLN A 102 3.32 -12.00 -8.37
C GLN A 102 3.90 -11.16 -7.23
N VAL A 103 3.20 -11.15 -6.11
CA VAL A 103 3.56 -10.32 -4.96
C VAL A 103 3.81 -11.23 -3.76
N TYR A 104 4.92 -10.96 -3.07
CA TYR A 104 5.31 -11.63 -1.85
C TYR A 104 5.55 -10.59 -0.76
N ALA A 105 5.10 -10.87 0.46
CA ALA A 105 5.39 -10.08 1.67
C ALA A 105 6.05 -10.99 2.70
N ASP A 106 7.25 -10.62 3.15
CA ASP A 106 8.07 -11.42 4.07
C ASP A 106 8.23 -12.89 3.65
N GLY A 107 8.36 -13.13 2.34
CA GLY A 107 8.48 -14.48 1.75
C GLY A 107 7.15 -15.21 1.52
N VAL A 108 6.02 -14.66 1.98
CA VAL A 108 4.69 -15.25 1.80
C VAL A 108 4.04 -14.70 0.54
N TYR A 109 3.52 -15.57 -0.33
CA TYR A 109 2.74 -15.16 -1.49
C TYR A 109 1.43 -14.47 -1.06
N VAL A 110 1.17 -13.28 -1.57
CA VAL A 110 -0.03 -12.49 -1.22
C VAL A 110 -0.98 -12.25 -2.40
N GLY A 111 -0.56 -12.55 -3.63
CA GLY A 111 -1.44 -12.46 -4.80
C GLY A 111 -0.70 -12.22 -6.12
N SER A 112 -1.48 -12.10 -7.18
CA SER A 112 -1.00 -11.81 -8.53
C SER A 112 -2.00 -10.96 -9.31
N ARG A 113 -1.53 -10.37 -10.41
CA ARG A 113 -2.35 -9.64 -11.39
C ARG A 113 -1.84 -9.90 -12.80
#